data_AF-A0A507DM30-F1
#
_entry.id   AF-A0A507DM30-F1
#
_cell.length_a   1.000
_cell.length_b   1.000
_cell.length_c   1.000
_cell.angle_alpha   90.00
_cell.angle_beta   90.00
_cell.angle_gamma   90.00
#
_symmetry.space_group_name_H-M   'P 1'
#
loop_
_entity.id
_entity.type
_entity.pdbx_description
1 polymer ?
#
loop_
_entity_poly.entity_id
_entity_poly.type
_entity_poly.pdbx_seq_one_letter_code
_entity_poly.pdbx_strand_id
1 'polypeptide(L)'
;NSDRQSDFDHFVEKCKLADYVVTQLFYDCDLYLEWVKRVRAAGVQIPILPGIMPIQMYGGFKRMTTLSKTSVPKEVDAALEPIKDDDKAVKEYGVKLAIEMCNKLRAAGQKGFHFYCMNLEKSVRLILEGLEFVAPVEVAKPLPWNPSLAQNRKNETVRPIFWRNRTRSYVLRTEAWDDFPNGRWGDSRSPAYGDFDGYGVSLKFTPEEATKIWGTPSKVGDIHELFSKFCRGNLAGLPWCDKMAPESEGIQGLLSDVNLKGFLTINSQPAVDGAPSNDARYGWGPKNGFVYQKAYIEFFVSPAALDKLIKKLSVDPFITYYAVNKEGDMKTNVQSDTPNAVTWGVFPGQEIVQPTVVDGTSFIAWKDEAFELWMQWARVYPASSPSTKLIQEISDSWFLMNVVHNNYRDAGAIWEIFD
;
A
#
# COMPACT_ATOMS: atom_id res chain seq x y z
N ASN A 1 16.76 -36.45 16.94
CA ASN A 1 18.02 -37.12 17.30
C ASN A 1 17.86 -37.89 18.60
N SER A 2 18.29 -39.14 18.62
CA SER A 2 18.22 -40.01 19.81
C SER A 2 19.26 -39.63 20.88
N ASP A 3 20.29 -38.86 20.52
CA ASP A 3 21.26 -38.29 21.46
C ASP A 3 21.18 -36.76 21.51
N ARG A 4 20.93 -36.21 22.70
CA ARG A 4 20.84 -34.76 22.97
C ARG A 4 22.21 -34.09 22.97
N GLN A 5 23.28 -34.82 23.29
CA GLN A 5 24.63 -34.26 23.30
C GLN A 5 25.12 -34.04 21.88
N SER A 6 25.04 -35.06 21.02
CA SER A 6 25.36 -34.93 19.61
C SER A 6 24.53 -33.84 18.90
N ASP A 7 23.25 -33.67 19.22
CA ASP A 7 22.42 -32.59 18.66
C ASP A 7 22.94 -31.19 19.05
N PHE A 8 23.36 -31.03 20.31
CA PHE A 8 23.95 -29.80 20.81
C PHE A 8 25.30 -29.50 20.16
N ASP A 9 26.16 -30.51 20.00
CA ASP A 9 27.48 -30.34 19.38
C ASP A 9 27.34 -29.92 17.91
N HIS A 10 26.44 -30.56 17.15
CA HIS A 10 26.13 -30.13 15.80
C HIS A 10 25.51 -28.71 15.74
N PHE A 11 24.71 -28.33 16.73
CA PHE A 11 24.21 -26.96 16.84
C PHE A 11 25.35 -25.95 17.01
N VAL A 12 26.32 -26.23 17.89
CA VAL A 12 27.48 -25.35 18.12
C VAL A 12 28.33 -25.23 16.85
N GLU A 13 28.58 -26.33 16.12
CA GLU A 13 29.31 -26.29 14.85
C GLU A 13 28.59 -25.43 13.79
N LYS A 14 27.27 -25.54 13.67
CA LYS A 14 26.48 -24.68 12.76
C LYS A 14 26.58 -23.21 13.13
N CYS A 15 26.61 -22.88 14.43
CA CYS A 15 26.70 -21.50 14.89
C CYS A 15 28.01 -20.80 14.48
N LYS A 16 29.08 -21.55 14.17
CA LYS A 16 30.33 -20.97 13.66
C LYS A 16 30.20 -20.39 12.26
N LEU A 17 29.16 -20.77 11.52
CA LEU A 17 28.91 -20.39 10.14
C LEU A 17 27.61 -19.57 9.96
N ALA A 18 27.00 -19.13 11.05
CA ALA A 18 25.71 -18.43 11.05
C ALA A 18 25.82 -17.07 11.74
N ASP A 19 24.99 -16.12 11.32
CA ASP A 19 24.97 -14.77 11.90
C ASP A 19 24.10 -14.66 13.17
N TYR A 20 23.08 -15.52 13.29
CA TYR A 20 22.18 -15.57 14.44
C TYR A 20 21.41 -16.90 14.50
N VAL A 21 20.73 -17.16 15.62
CA VAL A 21 19.89 -18.33 15.85
C VAL A 21 18.46 -17.88 16.12
N VAL A 22 17.47 -18.59 15.56
CA VAL A 22 16.07 -18.52 16.01
C VAL A 22 15.71 -19.84 16.67
N THR A 23 15.20 -19.81 17.90
CA THR A 23 14.82 -21.04 18.60
C THR A 23 13.43 -21.50 18.17
N GLN A 24 13.18 -22.80 18.34
CA GLN A 24 11.81 -23.33 18.38
C GLN A 24 11.01 -22.66 19.51
N LEU A 25 9.68 -22.72 19.40
CA LEU A 25 8.74 -22.28 20.43
C LEU A 25 8.94 -23.03 21.76
N PHE A 26 8.80 -22.30 22.86
CA PHE A 26 8.84 -22.80 24.23
C PHE A 26 7.85 -22.03 25.10
N TYR A 27 7.48 -22.61 26.25
CA TYR A 27 6.65 -21.93 27.27
C TYR A 27 7.33 -21.87 28.64
N ASP A 28 8.41 -22.64 28.82
CA ASP A 28 9.26 -22.59 30.00
C ASP A 28 10.45 -21.65 29.75
N CYS A 29 10.38 -20.45 30.31
CA CYS A 29 11.45 -19.46 30.17
C CYS A 29 12.72 -19.86 30.91
N ASP A 30 12.63 -20.62 32.02
CA ASP A 30 13.81 -21.00 32.79
C ASP A 30 14.62 -22.04 32.04
N LEU A 31 13.94 -23.03 31.44
CA LEU A 31 14.56 -24.00 30.55
C LEU A 31 15.28 -23.34 29.36
N TYR A 32 14.67 -22.31 28.76
CA TYR A 32 15.31 -21.53 27.70
C TYR A 32 16.57 -20.83 28.22
N LEU A 33 16.50 -20.15 29.37
CA LEU A 33 17.64 -19.41 29.93
C LEU A 33 18.79 -20.34 30.33
N GLU A 34 18.50 -21.53 30.86
CA GLU A 34 19.50 -22.56 31.12
C GLU A 34 20.17 -23.05 29.84
N TRP A 35 19.39 -23.30 28.79
CA TRP A 35 19.93 -23.67 27.49
C TRP A 35 20.82 -22.56 26.91
N VAL A 36 20.41 -21.29 26.99
CA VAL A 36 21.25 -20.15 26.56
C VAL A 36 22.56 -20.11 27.35
N LYS A 37 22.54 -20.30 28.67
CA LYS A 37 23.77 -20.36 29.48
C LYS A 37 24.73 -21.45 28.98
N ARG A 38 24.20 -22.64 28.67
CA ARG A 38 24.98 -23.75 28.10
C ARG A 38 25.57 -23.40 26.73
N VAL A 39 24.79 -22.76 25.86
CA VAL A 39 25.24 -22.28 24.54
C VAL A 39 26.35 -21.25 24.67
N ARG A 40 26.22 -20.28 25.60
CA ARG A 40 27.27 -19.28 25.86
C ARG A 40 28.53 -19.92 26.45
N ALA A 41 28.40 -20.90 27.34
CA ALA A 41 29.53 -21.65 27.89
C ALA A 41 30.28 -22.45 26.82
N ALA A 42 29.61 -22.86 25.74
CA ALA A 42 30.23 -23.50 24.57
C ALA A 42 30.90 -22.51 23.59
N GLY A 43 30.97 -21.21 23.93
CA GLY A 43 31.69 -20.19 23.15
C GLY A 43 30.87 -19.51 22.04
N VAL A 44 29.58 -19.85 21.88
CA VAL A 44 28.72 -19.21 20.86
C VAL A 44 28.38 -17.78 21.28
N GLN A 45 28.72 -16.77 20.47
CA GLN A 45 28.49 -15.35 20.75
C GLN A 45 27.41 -14.68 19.89
N ILE A 46 26.97 -15.33 18.81
CA ILE A 46 25.96 -14.77 17.91
C ILE A 46 24.61 -14.53 18.62
N PRO A 47 23.78 -13.58 18.14
CA PRO A 47 22.44 -13.35 18.69
C PRO A 47 21.57 -14.61 18.65
N ILE A 48 20.79 -14.82 19.72
CA ILE A 48 19.81 -15.91 19.83
C ILE A 48 18.45 -15.25 20.01
N LEU A 49 17.53 -15.46 19.09
CA LEU A 49 16.17 -14.93 19.11
C LEU A 49 15.21 -16.02 19.63
N PRO A 50 14.57 -15.82 20.79
CA PRO A 50 13.55 -16.75 21.29
C PRO A 50 12.32 -16.74 20.36
N GLY A 51 11.89 -17.92 19.94
CA GLY A 51 10.63 -18.13 19.24
C GLY A 51 9.45 -18.07 20.21
N ILE A 52 8.60 -17.05 20.08
CA ILE A 52 7.41 -16.82 20.90
C ILE A 52 6.16 -17.08 20.05
N MET A 53 5.36 -18.07 20.45
CA MET A 53 4.09 -18.36 19.80
C MET A 53 2.93 -18.00 20.75
N PRO A 54 2.19 -16.91 20.47
CA PRO A 54 1.01 -16.56 21.24
C PRO A 54 -0.04 -17.67 21.17
N ILE A 55 -0.66 -17.98 22.30
CA ILE A 55 -1.76 -18.94 22.35
C ILE A 55 -3.02 -18.26 21.80
N GLN A 56 -3.57 -18.83 20.73
CA GLN A 56 -4.74 -18.25 20.03
C GLN A 56 -6.03 -19.02 20.30
N MET A 57 -5.93 -20.33 20.39
CA MET A 57 -7.04 -21.26 20.58
C MET A 57 -6.51 -22.52 21.27
N TYR A 58 -7.33 -23.15 22.13
CA TYR A 58 -6.88 -24.26 22.98
C TYR A 58 -6.46 -25.48 22.14
N GLY A 59 -7.31 -25.91 21.20
CA GLY A 59 -7.02 -27.08 20.36
C GLY A 59 -5.77 -26.91 19.49
N GLY A 60 -5.59 -25.73 18.88
CA GLY A 60 -4.41 -25.39 18.09
C GLY A 60 -3.13 -25.40 18.92
N PHE A 61 -3.20 -24.90 20.15
CA PHE A 61 -2.09 -24.94 21.10
C PHE A 61 -1.69 -26.38 21.48
N LYS A 62 -2.64 -27.23 21.91
CA LYS A 62 -2.33 -28.63 22.27
C LYS A 62 -1.76 -29.42 21.09
N ARG A 63 -2.29 -29.20 19.88
CA ARG A 63 -1.75 -29.82 18.65
C ARG A 63 -0.31 -29.39 18.40
N MET A 64 -0.02 -28.10 18.47
CA MET A 64 1.31 -27.57 18.17
C MET A 64 2.35 -28.03 19.20
N THR A 65 2.04 -27.99 20.50
CA THR A 65 2.98 -28.43 21.55
C THR A 65 3.25 -29.92 21.49
N THR A 66 2.25 -30.73 21.13
CA THR A 66 2.42 -32.18 20.88
C THR A 66 3.32 -32.43 19.68
N LEU A 67 3.08 -31.75 18.55
CA LEU A 67 3.87 -31.92 17.33
C LEU A 67 5.33 -31.50 17.52
N SER A 68 5.55 -30.38 18.20
CA SER A 68 6.89 -29.83 18.49
C SER A 68 7.57 -30.51 19.68
N LYS A 69 6.87 -31.41 20.40
CA LYS A 69 7.32 -32.05 21.64
C LYS A 69 7.81 -31.02 22.68
N THR A 70 7.11 -29.88 22.75
CA THR A 70 7.45 -28.76 23.62
C THR A 70 6.97 -29.03 25.04
N SER A 71 7.84 -28.82 26.03
CA SER A 71 7.46 -28.83 27.44
C SER A 71 6.62 -27.59 27.77
N VAL A 72 5.44 -27.79 28.36
CA VAL A 72 4.53 -26.74 28.79
C VAL A 72 4.48 -26.74 30.32
N PRO A 73 4.73 -25.61 31.00
CA PRO A 73 4.56 -25.51 32.44
C PRO A 73 3.14 -25.88 32.86
N LYS A 74 2.98 -26.64 33.95
CA LYS A 74 1.67 -27.15 34.39
C LYS A 74 0.68 -26.04 34.69
N GLU A 75 1.18 -24.89 35.11
CA GLU A 75 0.42 -23.68 35.41
C GLU A 75 -0.28 -23.13 34.16
N VAL A 76 0.34 -23.29 32.99
CA VAL A 76 -0.24 -22.86 31.70
C VAL A 76 -1.42 -23.75 31.32
N ASP A 77 -1.25 -25.08 31.41
CA ASP A 77 -2.35 -26.02 31.17
C ASP A 77 -3.49 -25.82 32.20
N ALA A 78 -3.15 -25.62 33.47
CA ALA A 78 -4.13 -25.40 34.54
C ALA A 78 -4.92 -24.10 34.37
N ALA A 79 -4.30 -23.04 33.85
CA ALA A 79 -4.96 -21.76 33.56
C ALA A 79 -5.84 -21.83 32.30
N LEU A 80 -5.48 -22.65 31.32
CA LEU A 80 -6.21 -22.80 30.06
C LEU A 80 -7.40 -23.76 30.15
N GLU A 81 -7.32 -24.82 30.96
CA GLU A 81 -8.35 -25.86 31.04
C GLU A 81 -9.76 -25.32 31.36
N PRO A 82 -9.95 -24.36 32.30
CA PRO A 82 -11.27 -23.81 32.62
C PRO A 82 -11.87 -22.95 31.50
N ILE A 83 -11.03 -22.42 30.60
CA ILE A 83 -11.41 -21.49 29.53
C ILE A 83 -11.32 -22.12 28.14
N LYS A 84 -11.06 -23.43 28.05
CA LYS A 84 -10.74 -24.13 26.79
C LYS A 84 -11.78 -23.98 25.67
N ASP A 85 -13.03 -23.75 26.04
CA ASP A 85 -14.17 -23.59 25.13
C ASP A 85 -14.52 -22.11 24.85
N ASP A 86 -13.76 -21.16 25.42
CA ASP A 86 -13.88 -19.71 25.18
C ASP A 86 -12.62 -19.19 24.46
N ASP A 87 -12.68 -19.15 23.12
CA ASP A 87 -11.59 -18.68 22.27
C ASP A 87 -11.14 -17.26 22.59
N LYS A 88 -12.05 -16.39 23.05
CA LYS A 88 -11.72 -15.01 23.40
C LYS A 88 -10.88 -15.01 24.69
N ALA A 89 -11.32 -15.72 25.72
CA ALA A 89 -10.59 -15.83 26.98
C ALA A 89 -9.22 -16.50 26.78
N VAL A 90 -9.14 -17.57 25.97
CA VAL A 90 -7.87 -18.25 25.64
C VAL A 90 -6.89 -17.29 24.98
N LYS A 91 -7.37 -16.48 24.03
CA LYS A 91 -6.55 -15.49 23.33
C LYS A 91 -6.05 -14.38 24.24
N GLU A 92 -6.91 -13.85 25.12
CA GLU A 92 -6.54 -12.86 26.13
C GLU A 92 -5.46 -13.40 27.07
N TYR A 93 -5.62 -14.63 27.54
CA TYR A 93 -4.60 -15.33 28.32
C TYR A 93 -3.29 -15.49 27.54
N GLY A 94 -3.36 -15.92 26.28
CA GLY A 94 -2.18 -16.12 25.43
C GLY A 94 -1.38 -14.85 25.17
N VAL A 95 -2.05 -13.71 25.01
CA VAL A 95 -1.40 -12.38 24.92
C VAL A 95 -0.69 -12.05 26.23
N LYS A 96 -1.38 -12.19 27.36
CA LYS A 96 -0.80 -11.91 28.69
C LYS A 96 0.43 -12.78 28.96
N LEU A 97 0.33 -14.09 28.72
CA LEU A 97 1.43 -15.04 28.92
C LEU A 97 2.64 -14.67 28.05
N ALA A 98 2.43 -14.33 26.78
CA ALA A 98 3.53 -13.93 25.89
C ALA A 98 4.22 -12.65 26.36
N ILE A 99 3.47 -11.65 26.85
CA ILE A 99 4.03 -10.43 27.44
C ILE A 99 4.87 -10.77 28.68
N GLU A 100 4.36 -11.61 29.59
CA GLU A 100 5.08 -12.05 30.79
C GLU A 100 6.38 -12.77 30.46
N MET A 101 6.34 -13.70 29.50
CA MET A 101 7.52 -14.40 29.00
C MET A 101 8.54 -13.42 28.41
N CYS A 102 8.12 -12.54 27.51
CA CYS A 102 8.99 -11.53 26.90
C CYS A 102 9.62 -10.62 27.96
N ASN A 103 8.87 -10.18 28.98
CA ASN A 103 9.38 -9.38 30.08
C ASN A 103 10.41 -10.14 30.92
N LYS A 104 10.15 -11.40 31.25
CA LYS A 104 11.09 -12.26 31.99
C LYS A 104 12.41 -12.42 31.23
N LEU A 105 12.34 -12.69 29.92
CA LEU A 105 13.53 -12.83 29.08
C LEU A 105 14.26 -11.50 28.88
N ARG A 106 13.53 -10.38 28.73
CA ARG A 106 14.09 -9.02 28.66
C ARG A 106 14.87 -8.68 29.92
N ALA A 107 14.32 -9.00 31.10
CA ALA A 107 15.01 -8.83 32.38
C ALA A 107 16.30 -9.67 32.49
N ALA A 108 16.36 -10.82 31.80
CA ALA A 108 17.55 -11.66 31.69
C ALA A 108 18.56 -11.19 30.60
N GLY A 109 18.33 -10.04 29.96
CA GLY A 109 19.24 -9.44 28.98
C GLY A 109 18.91 -9.73 27.51
N GLN A 110 17.75 -10.34 27.22
CA GLN A 110 17.31 -10.60 25.85
C GLN A 110 16.98 -9.29 25.11
N LYS A 111 17.51 -9.13 23.89
CA LYS A 111 17.41 -7.87 23.11
C LYS A 111 16.44 -7.92 21.92
N GLY A 112 15.93 -9.09 21.58
CA GLY A 112 15.02 -9.28 20.45
C GLY A 112 14.23 -10.57 20.58
N PHE A 113 13.12 -10.65 19.86
CA PHE A 113 12.16 -11.76 19.92
C PHE A 113 11.69 -12.11 18.50
N HIS A 114 11.38 -13.38 18.26
CA HIS A 114 10.77 -13.84 17.02
C HIS A 114 9.34 -14.29 17.29
N PHE A 115 8.34 -13.63 16.70
CA PHE A 115 6.93 -13.98 16.91
C PHE A 115 6.39 -14.85 15.77
N TYR A 116 5.82 -16.00 16.13
CA TYR A 116 5.06 -16.83 15.19
C TYR A 116 3.64 -16.25 15.01
N CYS A 117 3.45 -15.42 13.98
CA CYS A 117 2.19 -14.69 13.78
C CYS A 117 1.03 -15.56 13.27
N MET A 118 1.31 -16.70 12.64
CA MET A 118 0.28 -17.58 12.05
C MET A 118 -0.68 -16.86 11.06
N ASN A 119 -0.18 -15.83 10.36
CA ASN A 119 -0.97 -14.91 9.52
C ASN A 119 -2.11 -14.18 10.26
N LEU A 120 -1.99 -14.03 11.58
CA LEU A 120 -2.93 -13.31 12.44
C LEU A 120 -2.27 -12.09 13.08
N GLU A 121 -2.82 -10.90 12.82
CA GLU A 121 -2.26 -9.63 13.31
C GLU A 121 -2.54 -9.39 14.81
N LYS A 122 -3.80 -9.56 15.22
CA LYS A 122 -4.34 -8.94 16.45
C LYS A 122 -3.55 -9.27 17.72
N SER A 123 -3.17 -10.53 17.95
CA SER A 123 -2.50 -10.90 19.20
C SER A 123 -1.06 -10.42 19.25
N VAL A 124 -0.33 -10.50 18.14
CA VAL A 124 1.06 -10.02 18.08
C VAL A 124 1.07 -8.51 18.26
N ARG A 125 0.14 -7.78 17.63
CA ARG A 125 -0.02 -6.34 17.84
C ARG A 125 -0.23 -6.00 19.33
N LEU A 126 -1.18 -6.65 20.00
CA LEU A 126 -1.45 -6.42 21.43
C LEU A 126 -0.23 -6.73 22.31
N ILE A 127 0.54 -7.76 21.97
CA ILE A 127 1.79 -8.08 22.66
C ILE A 127 2.84 -6.97 22.45
N LEU A 128 3.02 -6.49 21.22
CA LEU A 128 3.95 -5.41 20.92
C LEU A 128 3.55 -4.11 21.62
N GLU A 129 2.26 -3.78 21.67
CA GLU A 129 1.72 -2.64 22.43
C GLU A 129 2.00 -2.82 23.93
N GLY A 130 1.72 -3.99 24.50
CA GLY A 130 1.97 -4.29 25.93
C GLY A 130 3.46 -4.37 26.32
N LEU A 131 4.36 -4.58 25.35
CA LEU A 131 5.82 -4.55 25.54
C LEU A 131 6.44 -3.19 25.26
N GLU A 132 5.64 -2.22 24.79
CA GLU A 132 6.09 -0.91 24.32
C GLU A 132 7.09 -0.99 23.15
N PHE A 133 6.91 -1.99 22.28
CA PHE A 133 7.72 -2.21 21.07
C PHE A 133 7.11 -1.59 19.81
N VAL A 134 6.01 -0.85 19.96
CA VAL A 134 5.41 -0.08 18.88
C VAL A 134 6.16 1.24 18.72
N ALA A 135 6.55 1.59 17.50
CA ALA A 135 7.09 2.91 17.22
C ALA A 135 6.06 3.98 17.59
N PRO A 136 6.47 5.17 18.08
CA PRO A 136 5.59 6.31 18.16
C PRO A 136 4.90 6.53 16.79
N VAL A 137 3.63 6.93 16.80
CA VAL A 137 2.82 7.13 15.59
C VAL A 137 3.44 8.14 14.60
N GLU A 138 4.44 8.92 15.03
CA GLU A 138 5.22 9.80 14.16
C GLU A 138 6.37 9.06 13.44
N VAL A 139 6.04 8.33 12.39
CA VAL A 139 6.98 8.25 11.25
C VAL A 139 6.46 9.24 10.23
N ALA A 140 6.97 10.48 10.28
CA ALA A 140 6.74 11.44 9.20
C ALA A 140 7.12 10.74 7.89
N LYS A 141 6.14 10.60 6.97
CA LYS A 141 6.38 9.90 5.72
C LYS A 141 7.53 10.61 5.01
N PRO A 142 8.62 9.93 4.60
CA PRO A 142 9.75 10.60 3.99
C PRO A 142 9.37 11.27 2.67
N LEU A 143 8.41 10.68 1.95
CA LEU A 143 7.86 11.11 0.68
C LEU A 143 6.33 10.90 0.71
N PRO A 144 5.53 11.49 -0.20
CA PRO A 144 4.08 11.28 -0.26
C PRO A 144 3.68 9.84 -0.66
N TRP A 145 4.66 8.99 -0.97
CA TRP A 145 4.53 7.57 -1.27
C TRP A 145 5.60 6.77 -0.50
N ASN A 146 5.36 5.47 -0.30
CA ASN A 146 6.30 4.60 0.41
C ASN A 146 7.50 4.24 -0.49
N PRO A 147 8.74 4.58 -0.10
CA PRO A 147 9.92 4.18 -0.84
C PRO A 147 10.12 2.66 -0.85
N SER A 148 10.74 2.17 -1.92
CA SER A 148 11.15 0.76 -1.98
C SER A 148 12.35 0.52 -1.06
N LEU A 149 12.41 -0.65 -0.43
CA LEU A 149 13.57 -1.09 0.36
C LEU A 149 14.67 -1.73 -0.51
N ALA A 150 14.45 -1.86 -1.82
CA ALA A 150 15.42 -2.43 -2.76
C ALA A 150 16.65 -1.51 -2.88
N GLN A 151 17.85 -2.10 -2.82
CA GLN A 151 19.12 -1.36 -2.78
C GLN A 151 19.37 -0.50 -4.03
N ASN A 152 18.96 -0.99 -5.20
CA ASN A 152 19.06 -0.25 -6.47
C ASN A 152 18.12 0.97 -6.53
N ARG A 153 17.08 1.03 -5.69
CA ARG A 153 16.09 2.12 -5.65
C ARG A 153 16.28 3.12 -4.52
N LYS A 154 17.36 3.02 -3.75
CA LYS A 154 17.60 3.87 -2.57
C LYS A 154 17.57 5.38 -2.86
N ASN A 155 17.89 5.76 -4.10
CA ASN A 155 17.95 7.15 -4.55
C ASN A 155 16.67 7.59 -5.31
N GLU A 156 15.69 6.71 -5.47
CA GLU A 156 14.43 7.03 -6.13
C GLU A 156 13.66 8.04 -5.26
N THR A 157 13.48 9.27 -5.76
CA THR A 157 12.82 10.34 -5.01
C THR A 157 11.68 11.02 -5.76
N VAL A 158 11.44 10.67 -7.03
CA VAL A 158 10.36 11.23 -7.85
C VAL A 158 9.66 10.15 -8.67
N ARG A 159 8.32 10.23 -8.77
CA ARG A 159 7.46 9.31 -9.53
C ARG A 159 6.35 10.06 -10.29
N PRO A 160 5.82 9.51 -11.39
CA PRO A 160 4.60 10.01 -12.01
C PRO A 160 3.40 9.69 -11.11
N ILE A 161 2.42 10.58 -11.07
CA ILE A 161 1.26 10.45 -10.17
C ILE A 161 0.32 9.27 -10.53
N PHE A 162 0.38 8.76 -11.76
CA PHE A 162 -0.59 7.84 -12.33
C PHE A 162 -0.72 6.50 -11.56
N TRP A 163 0.41 5.93 -11.12
CA TRP A 163 0.43 4.67 -10.37
C TRP A 163 0.29 4.84 -8.85
N ARG A 164 -0.17 6.00 -8.37
CA ARG A 164 -0.35 6.26 -6.94
C ARG A 164 -1.12 5.15 -6.21
N ASN A 165 -2.21 4.69 -6.80
CA ASN A 165 -3.08 3.65 -6.24
C ASN A 165 -2.63 2.23 -6.59
N ARG A 166 -1.57 2.09 -7.40
CA ARG A 166 -1.06 0.83 -7.95
C ARG A 166 0.47 0.73 -7.85
N THR A 167 1.01 1.07 -6.68
CA THR A 167 2.47 1.13 -6.43
C THR A 167 3.19 -0.17 -6.78
N ARG A 168 2.58 -1.33 -6.54
CA ARG A 168 3.17 -2.63 -6.92
C ARG A 168 3.36 -2.76 -8.44
N SER A 169 2.39 -2.30 -9.24
CA SER A 169 2.52 -2.31 -10.69
C SER A 169 3.67 -1.42 -11.14
N TYR A 170 3.76 -0.20 -10.61
CA TYR A 170 4.87 0.70 -10.93
C TYR A 170 6.24 0.08 -10.63
N VAL A 171 6.40 -0.55 -9.46
CA VAL A 171 7.67 -1.20 -9.07
C VAL A 171 8.03 -2.32 -10.04
N LEU A 172 7.06 -3.16 -10.44
CA LEU A 172 7.29 -4.23 -11.40
C LEU A 172 7.66 -3.68 -12.79
N ARG A 173 6.90 -2.69 -13.30
CA ARG A 173 7.14 -2.10 -14.62
C ARG A 173 8.43 -1.30 -14.73
N THR A 174 9.05 -0.96 -13.60
CA THR A 174 10.34 -0.27 -13.55
C THR A 174 11.43 -1.14 -12.94
N GLU A 175 11.21 -2.45 -12.75
CA GLU A 175 12.17 -3.36 -12.10
C GLU A 175 13.46 -3.51 -12.91
N ALA A 176 13.35 -3.52 -14.24
CA ALA A 176 14.47 -3.65 -15.16
C ALA A 176 15.25 -2.35 -15.40
N TRP A 177 14.94 -1.26 -14.68
CA TRP A 177 15.66 0.00 -14.81
C TRP A 177 17.01 -0.07 -14.11
N ASP A 178 18.07 0.39 -14.79
CA ASP A 178 19.43 0.43 -14.25
C ASP A 178 19.63 1.58 -13.25
N ASP A 179 18.93 2.70 -13.45
CA ASP A 179 18.96 3.87 -12.57
C ASP A 179 17.55 4.44 -12.36
N PHE A 180 17.34 5.12 -11.24
CA PHE A 180 16.04 5.63 -10.82
C PHE A 180 16.06 7.15 -10.64
N PRO A 181 15.00 7.86 -11.06
CA PRO A 181 14.95 9.31 -10.96
C PRO A 181 15.19 9.86 -9.55
N ASN A 182 16.16 10.77 -9.45
CA ASN A 182 16.55 11.45 -8.23
C ASN A 182 16.47 12.98 -8.40
N GLY A 183 15.60 13.63 -7.64
CA GLY A 183 15.41 15.07 -7.63
C GLY A 183 14.53 15.58 -8.76
N ARG A 184 14.93 15.40 -10.03
CA ARG A 184 14.09 15.74 -11.19
C ARG A 184 13.73 14.49 -11.97
N TRP A 185 12.50 14.46 -12.48
CA TRP A 185 12.12 13.42 -13.44
C TRP A 185 12.91 13.68 -14.72
N GLY A 186 13.79 12.74 -15.05
CA GLY A 186 14.66 12.80 -16.22
C GLY A 186 13.89 12.53 -17.51
N ASP A 187 14.63 12.39 -18.60
CA ASP A 187 14.06 11.98 -19.88
C ASP A 187 13.50 10.56 -19.78
N SER A 188 12.17 10.45 -19.75
CA SER A 188 11.40 9.19 -19.71
C SER A 188 11.62 8.30 -20.94
N ARG A 189 12.40 8.76 -21.93
CA ARG A 189 12.87 7.97 -23.08
C ARG A 189 13.98 6.98 -22.72
N SER A 190 14.48 6.98 -21.48
CA SER A 190 15.36 5.94 -20.92
C SER A 190 14.65 5.15 -19.81
N PRO A 191 15.07 3.90 -19.58
CA PRO A 191 14.47 2.68 -20.15
C PRO A 191 12.93 2.69 -20.17
N ALA A 192 12.34 2.11 -21.22
CA ALA A 192 10.89 1.99 -21.34
C ALA A 192 10.29 1.27 -20.12
N TYR A 193 9.06 1.63 -19.75
CA TYR A 193 8.29 0.83 -18.81
C TYR A 193 8.18 -0.59 -19.36
N GLY A 194 8.55 -1.57 -18.54
CA GLY A 194 8.41 -2.98 -18.89
C GLY A 194 6.96 -3.35 -19.18
N ASP A 195 6.81 -4.41 -19.96
CA ASP A 195 5.53 -5.09 -20.13
C ASP A 195 5.02 -5.62 -18.80
N PHE A 196 3.74 -5.96 -18.75
CA PHE A 196 3.19 -6.65 -17.59
C PHE A 196 3.93 -7.98 -17.36
N ASP A 197 4.09 -8.38 -16.10
CA ASP A 197 4.65 -9.69 -15.79
C ASP A 197 3.77 -10.82 -16.38
N GLY A 198 4.23 -12.07 -16.29
CA GLY A 198 3.46 -13.23 -16.78
C GLY A 198 2.08 -13.41 -16.13
N TYR A 199 1.72 -12.62 -15.11
CA TYR A 199 0.42 -12.62 -14.45
C TYR A 199 -0.53 -11.51 -14.95
N GLY A 200 -0.01 -10.49 -15.64
CA GLY A 200 -0.81 -9.43 -16.25
C GLY A 200 -1.46 -8.46 -15.25
N VAL A 201 -2.31 -7.58 -15.78
CA VAL A 201 -3.11 -6.65 -14.97
C VAL A 201 -4.25 -7.40 -14.30
N SER A 202 -4.38 -7.26 -12.97
CA SER A 202 -5.45 -7.90 -12.19
C SER A 202 -6.20 -6.93 -11.29
N LEU A 203 -7.46 -7.29 -11.01
CA LEU A 203 -8.30 -6.65 -10.01
C LEU A 203 -7.87 -7.06 -8.60
N LYS A 204 -8.14 -6.19 -7.63
CA LYS A 204 -7.92 -6.49 -6.20
C LYS A 204 -9.01 -7.38 -5.60
N PHE A 205 -10.13 -7.53 -6.30
CA PHE A 205 -11.29 -8.32 -5.87
C PHE A 205 -11.40 -9.58 -6.73
N THR A 206 -11.79 -10.69 -6.10
CA THR A 206 -12.20 -11.89 -6.83
C THR A 206 -13.49 -11.59 -7.65
N PRO A 207 -13.81 -12.36 -8.70
CA PRO A 207 -15.04 -12.14 -9.47
C PRO A 207 -16.32 -12.17 -8.61
N GLU A 208 -16.34 -13.02 -7.59
CA GLU A 208 -17.46 -13.16 -6.64
C GLU A 208 -17.62 -11.93 -5.75
N GLU A 209 -16.52 -11.39 -5.23
CA GLU A 209 -16.52 -10.13 -4.47
C GLU A 209 -16.88 -8.95 -5.36
N ALA A 210 -16.28 -8.88 -6.55
CA ALA A 210 -16.52 -7.83 -7.54
C ALA A 210 -18.01 -7.73 -7.91
N THR A 211 -18.68 -8.85 -8.16
CA THR A 211 -20.12 -8.88 -8.46
C THR A 211 -20.97 -8.38 -7.28
N LYS A 212 -20.56 -8.67 -6.04
CA LYS A 212 -21.24 -8.16 -4.83
C LYS A 212 -21.05 -6.66 -4.64
N ILE A 213 -19.85 -6.16 -4.94
CA ILE A 213 -19.50 -4.74 -4.78
C ILE A 213 -20.15 -3.90 -5.88
N TRP A 214 -19.98 -4.30 -7.14
CA TRP A 214 -20.36 -3.50 -8.32
C TRP A 214 -21.75 -3.81 -8.87
N GLY A 215 -22.39 -4.90 -8.43
CA GLY A 215 -23.67 -5.34 -8.96
C GLY A 215 -23.54 -5.74 -10.44
N THR A 216 -24.59 -5.50 -11.23
CA THR A 216 -24.62 -5.80 -12.67
C THR A 216 -25.05 -4.54 -13.45
N PRO A 217 -24.15 -3.55 -13.61
CA PRO A 217 -24.50 -2.28 -14.26
C PRO A 217 -24.93 -2.53 -15.71
N SER A 218 -26.00 -1.89 -16.17
CA SER A 218 -26.57 -2.11 -17.51
C SER A 218 -26.75 -0.83 -18.32
N LYS A 219 -26.61 0.32 -17.67
CA LYS A 219 -26.61 1.65 -18.27
C LYS A 219 -25.45 2.48 -17.70
N VAL A 220 -24.97 3.44 -18.50
CA VAL A 220 -23.85 4.33 -18.12
C VAL A 220 -24.08 5.02 -16.76
N GLY A 221 -25.34 5.41 -16.46
CA GLY A 221 -25.69 5.99 -15.17
C GLY A 221 -25.42 5.09 -13.96
N ASP A 222 -25.51 3.76 -14.11
CA ASP A 222 -25.17 2.83 -13.02
C ASP A 222 -23.67 2.92 -12.68
N ILE A 223 -22.82 3.10 -13.69
CA ILE A 223 -21.38 3.28 -13.51
C ILE A 223 -21.09 4.61 -12.81
N HIS A 224 -21.78 5.69 -13.20
CA HIS A 224 -21.65 6.99 -12.53
C HIS A 224 -22.00 6.87 -11.02
N GLU A 225 -23.08 6.17 -10.70
CA GLU A 225 -23.50 5.93 -9.33
C GLU A 225 -22.47 5.12 -8.53
N LEU A 226 -21.84 4.10 -9.13
CA LEU A 226 -20.79 3.32 -8.47
C LEU A 226 -19.59 4.20 -8.09
N PHE A 227 -19.10 5.02 -9.03
CA PHE A 227 -17.98 5.92 -8.75
C PHE A 227 -18.36 6.96 -7.68
N SER A 228 -19.57 7.52 -7.76
CA SER A 228 -20.10 8.44 -6.75
C SER A 228 -20.20 7.80 -5.36
N LYS A 229 -20.69 6.55 -5.27
CA LYS A 229 -20.74 5.79 -4.00
C LYS A 229 -19.34 5.56 -3.45
N PHE A 230 -18.35 5.27 -4.30
CA PHE A 230 -16.96 5.13 -3.88
C PHE A 230 -16.40 6.41 -3.27
N CYS A 231 -16.57 7.56 -3.93
CA CYS A 231 -16.10 8.85 -3.40
C CYS A 231 -16.75 9.21 -2.06
N ARG A 232 -18.00 8.78 -1.82
CA ARG A 232 -18.73 8.96 -0.55
C ARG A 232 -18.41 7.91 0.52
N GLY A 233 -17.48 6.98 0.25
CA GLY A 233 -17.09 5.92 1.20
C GLY A 233 -18.10 4.76 1.33
N ASN A 234 -19.09 4.69 0.42
CA ASN A 234 -20.16 3.68 0.42
C ASN A 234 -19.91 2.53 -0.56
N LEU A 235 -18.68 2.39 -1.06
CA LEU A 235 -18.25 1.30 -1.92
C LEU A 235 -16.84 0.85 -1.50
N ALA A 236 -16.60 -0.46 -1.46
CA ALA A 236 -15.32 -1.02 -1.02
C ALA A 236 -14.15 -0.70 -1.96
N GLY A 237 -14.41 -0.43 -3.25
CA GLY A 237 -13.39 -0.09 -4.22
C GLY A 237 -13.89 -0.08 -5.65
N LEU A 238 -13.05 0.44 -6.54
CA LEU A 238 -13.15 0.43 -7.98
C LEU A 238 -11.93 -0.32 -8.57
N PRO A 239 -11.94 -0.72 -9.86
CA PRO A 239 -10.81 -1.40 -10.49
C PRO A 239 -9.44 -0.69 -10.31
N TRP A 240 -9.45 0.65 -10.33
CA TRP A 240 -8.23 1.48 -10.22
C TRP A 240 -7.84 1.82 -8.79
N CYS A 241 -8.79 1.79 -7.84
CA CYS A 241 -8.58 2.30 -6.49
C CYS A 241 -9.50 1.59 -5.48
N ASP A 242 -8.91 1.01 -4.44
CA ASP A 242 -9.60 0.32 -3.33
C ASP A 242 -9.74 1.16 -2.07
N LYS A 243 -9.13 2.35 -2.02
CA LYS A 243 -9.23 3.24 -0.88
C LYS A 243 -8.96 4.68 -1.26
N MET A 244 -9.84 5.59 -0.85
CA MET A 244 -9.62 7.03 -0.99
C MET A 244 -8.38 7.47 -0.19
N ALA A 245 -7.54 8.31 -0.81
CA ALA A 245 -6.42 8.92 -0.12
C ALA A 245 -6.92 9.86 0.98
N PRO A 246 -6.23 9.96 2.15
CA PRO A 246 -6.64 10.86 3.23
C PRO A 246 -6.82 12.33 2.79
N GLU A 247 -6.00 12.80 1.85
CA GLU A 247 -6.10 14.16 1.31
C GLU A 247 -7.37 14.42 0.50
N SER A 248 -8.00 13.38 -0.04
CA SER A 248 -9.24 13.50 -0.81
C SER A 248 -10.47 13.72 0.07
N GLU A 249 -10.36 13.60 1.40
CA GLU A 249 -11.46 13.81 2.35
C GLU A 249 -12.13 15.19 2.18
N GLY A 250 -11.34 16.23 1.90
CA GLY A 250 -11.85 17.58 1.69
C GLY A 250 -12.60 17.81 0.37
N ILE A 251 -12.52 16.87 -0.58
CA ILE A 251 -13.05 17.02 -1.95
C ILE A 251 -13.98 15.87 -2.38
N GLN A 252 -14.40 15.01 -1.44
CA GLN A 252 -15.25 13.84 -1.74
C GLN A 252 -16.60 14.21 -2.39
N GLY A 253 -17.24 15.28 -1.90
CA GLY A 253 -18.50 15.78 -2.46
C GLY A 253 -18.34 16.25 -3.91
N LEU A 254 -17.30 17.06 -4.17
CA LEU A 254 -16.97 17.54 -5.51
C LEU A 254 -16.68 16.38 -6.47
N LEU A 255 -15.86 15.41 -6.04
CA LEU A 255 -15.58 14.21 -6.84
C LEU A 255 -16.86 13.42 -7.13
N SER A 256 -17.73 13.25 -6.12
CA SER A 256 -19.02 12.56 -6.29
C SER A 256 -19.90 13.24 -7.34
N ASP A 257 -19.98 14.57 -7.32
CA ASP A 257 -20.79 15.35 -8.28
C ASP A 257 -20.19 15.29 -9.69
N VAL A 258 -18.86 15.38 -9.81
CA VAL A 258 -18.12 15.22 -11.08
C VAL A 258 -18.39 13.84 -11.69
N ASN A 259 -18.39 12.78 -10.88
CA ASN A 259 -18.72 11.42 -11.34
C ASN A 259 -20.17 11.29 -11.80
N LEU A 260 -21.13 11.91 -11.10
CA LEU A 260 -22.53 11.90 -11.49
C LEU A 260 -22.77 12.64 -12.82
N LYS A 261 -21.98 13.68 -13.11
CA LYS A 261 -21.96 14.39 -14.40
C LYS A 261 -21.30 13.57 -15.54
N GLY A 262 -20.70 12.41 -15.24
CA GLY A 262 -20.14 11.48 -16.23
C GLY A 262 -18.64 11.62 -16.49
N PHE A 263 -17.91 12.24 -15.57
CA PHE A 263 -16.45 12.29 -15.57
C PHE A 263 -15.94 11.29 -14.52
N LEU A 264 -15.61 10.08 -14.95
CA LEU A 264 -15.38 8.93 -14.07
C LEU A 264 -13.97 8.95 -13.45
N THR A 265 -13.84 9.55 -12.26
CA THR A 265 -12.55 9.86 -11.62
C THR A 265 -11.86 8.62 -11.05
N ILE A 266 -10.56 8.48 -11.34
CA ILE A 266 -9.72 7.37 -10.84
C ILE A 266 -8.54 7.83 -9.99
N ASN A 267 -8.17 9.11 -10.06
CA ASN A 267 -7.11 9.71 -9.26
C ASN A 267 -7.37 11.21 -9.06
N SER A 268 -6.94 11.75 -7.92
CA SER A 268 -7.05 13.19 -7.62
C SER A 268 -6.08 13.60 -6.51
N GLN A 269 -5.76 14.90 -6.46
CA GLN A 269 -5.21 15.57 -5.29
C GLN A 269 -5.71 17.03 -5.25
N PRO A 270 -5.99 17.59 -4.07
CA PRO A 270 -6.37 18.99 -3.95
C PRO A 270 -5.16 19.92 -4.18
N ALA A 271 -5.41 21.21 -4.38
CA ALA A 271 -4.37 22.22 -4.28
C ALA A 271 -4.00 22.45 -2.81
N VAL A 272 -2.70 22.64 -2.55
CA VAL A 272 -2.15 22.93 -1.22
C VAL A 272 -1.14 24.06 -1.36
N ASP A 273 -1.39 25.18 -0.68
CA ASP A 273 -0.52 26.37 -0.65
C ASP A 273 0.23 26.43 0.68
N GLY A 274 1.27 25.61 0.83
CA GLY A 274 2.20 25.66 1.95
C GLY A 274 1.64 25.11 3.26
N ALA A 275 1.17 23.87 3.26
CA ALA A 275 0.83 23.19 4.52
C ALA A 275 2.12 22.83 5.29
N PRO A 276 2.12 22.83 6.64
CA PRO A 276 3.26 22.35 7.42
C PRO A 276 3.65 20.92 7.05
N SER A 277 4.94 20.59 7.04
CA SER A 277 5.42 19.24 6.70
C SER A 277 4.96 18.14 7.67
N ASN A 278 4.49 18.51 8.86
CA ASN A 278 3.87 17.63 9.84
C ASN A 278 2.33 17.68 9.84
N ASP A 279 1.71 18.31 8.84
CA ASP A 279 0.26 18.31 8.67
C ASP A 279 -0.27 16.86 8.60
N ALA A 280 -1.35 16.58 9.34
CA ALA A 280 -1.88 15.22 9.48
C ALA A 280 -2.42 14.63 8.16
N ARG A 281 -2.80 15.49 7.20
CA ARG A 281 -3.42 15.11 5.94
C ARG A 281 -2.43 15.19 4.77
N TYR A 282 -1.67 16.28 4.70
CA TYR A 282 -0.80 16.59 3.57
C TYR A 282 0.69 16.42 3.87
N GLY A 283 1.08 16.35 5.15
CA GLY A 283 2.47 16.41 5.60
C GLY A 283 3.32 15.21 5.18
N TRP A 284 4.55 15.52 4.75
CA TRP A 284 5.63 14.58 4.48
C TRP A 284 6.98 15.31 4.54
N GLY A 285 8.07 14.55 4.63
CA GLY A 285 9.44 15.06 4.67
C GLY A 285 9.90 15.54 6.06
N PRO A 286 11.06 16.21 6.15
CA PRO A 286 11.61 16.71 7.41
C PRO A 286 10.69 17.70 8.12
N LYS A 287 10.79 17.76 9.46
CA LYS A 287 10.03 18.71 10.30
C LYS A 287 10.37 20.16 9.95
N ASN A 288 9.45 21.08 10.27
CA ASN A 288 9.60 22.53 10.09
C ASN A 288 9.74 22.98 8.62
N GLY A 289 9.26 22.18 7.67
CA GLY A 289 9.14 22.56 6.27
C GLY A 289 7.70 22.84 5.86
N PHE A 290 7.51 23.10 4.58
CA PHE A 290 6.21 23.34 3.95
C PHE A 290 6.06 22.48 2.70
N VAL A 291 4.86 21.95 2.50
CA VAL A 291 4.50 21.12 1.35
C VAL A 291 3.43 21.80 0.51
N TYR A 292 3.49 21.56 -0.79
CA TYR A 292 2.67 22.22 -1.79
C TYR A 292 2.16 21.21 -2.81
N GLN A 293 0.96 21.46 -3.34
CA GLN A 293 0.31 20.63 -4.35
C GLN A 293 -0.40 21.51 -5.37
N LYS A 294 -0.25 21.21 -6.66
CA LYS A 294 -1.19 21.66 -7.70
C LYS A 294 -2.43 20.77 -7.65
N ALA A 295 -3.60 21.34 -7.91
CA ALA A 295 -4.79 20.54 -8.03
C ALA A 295 -4.70 19.65 -9.29
N TYR A 296 -5.09 18.39 -9.14
CA TYR A 296 -5.04 17.39 -10.20
C TYR A 296 -6.24 16.47 -10.12
N ILE A 297 -6.75 16.10 -11.30
CA ILE A 297 -7.83 15.12 -11.44
C ILE A 297 -7.61 14.28 -12.70
N GLU A 298 -7.86 12.98 -12.57
CA GLU A 298 -7.77 12.01 -13.65
C GLU A 298 -9.06 11.21 -13.73
N PHE A 299 -9.64 11.09 -14.93
CA PHE A 299 -10.95 10.50 -15.13
C PHE A 299 -11.12 9.94 -16.54
N PHE A 300 -12.04 8.98 -16.70
CA PHE A 300 -12.55 8.58 -18.01
C PHE A 300 -13.70 9.49 -18.43
N VAL A 301 -13.76 9.85 -19.71
CA VAL A 301 -14.77 10.75 -20.28
C VAL A 301 -15.22 10.28 -21.66
N SER A 302 -16.52 10.38 -21.93
CA SER A 302 -17.08 10.06 -23.25
C SER A 302 -16.57 11.04 -24.32
N PRO A 303 -16.44 10.63 -25.60
CA PRO A 303 -16.02 11.53 -26.68
C PRO A 303 -16.88 12.79 -26.80
N ALA A 304 -18.19 12.67 -26.62
CA ALA A 304 -19.13 13.79 -26.72
C ALA A 304 -18.94 14.83 -25.61
N ALA A 305 -18.57 14.39 -24.39
CA ALA A 305 -18.26 15.28 -23.27
C ALA A 305 -16.84 15.86 -23.39
N LEU A 306 -15.88 15.09 -23.89
CA LEU A 306 -14.49 15.51 -24.06
C LEU A 306 -14.36 16.77 -24.93
N ASP A 307 -15.00 16.79 -26.10
CA ASP A 307 -14.88 17.93 -27.01
C ASP A 307 -15.48 19.23 -26.43
N LYS A 308 -16.51 19.11 -25.58
CA LYS A 308 -17.06 20.25 -24.84
C LYS A 308 -16.12 20.71 -23.74
N LEU A 309 -15.52 19.75 -23.01
CA LEU A 309 -14.59 20.04 -21.94
C LEU A 309 -13.33 20.73 -22.48
N ILE A 310 -12.71 20.22 -23.55
CA ILE A 310 -11.51 20.83 -24.17
C ILE A 310 -11.74 22.30 -24.52
N LYS A 311 -12.92 22.65 -25.04
CA LYS A 311 -13.27 24.05 -25.33
C LYS A 311 -13.28 24.92 -24.07
N LYS A 312 -13.81 24.41 -22.95
CA LYS A 312 -13.74 25.11 -21.66
C LYS A 312 -12.31 25.21 -21.14
N LEU A 313 -11.52 24.14 -21.23
CA LEU A 313 -10.13 24.18 -20.75
C LEU A 313 -9.27 25.19 -21.54
N SER A 314 -9.57 25.40 -22.83
CA SER A 314 -8.81 26.32 -23.67
C SER A 314 -8.92 27.80 -23.28
N VAL A 315 -9.91 28.17 -22.45
CA VAL A 315 -10.04 29.56 -21.98
C VAL A 315 -9.22 29.86 -20.72
N ASP A 316 -8.81 28.82 -19.99
CA ASP A 316 -8.03 28.97 -18.76
C ASP A 316 -6.52 28.75 -19.04
N PRO A 317 -5.68 29.79 -18.96
CA PRO A 317 -4.26 29.68 -19.23
C PRO A 317 -3.49 28.88 -18.17
N PHE A 318 -4.08 28.62 -17.01
CA PHE A 318 -3.45 27.82 -15.95
C PHE A 318 -3.68 26.32 -16.11
N ILE A 319 -4.50 25.88 -17.05
CA ILE A 319 -4.78 24.46 -17.23
C ILE A 319 -3.80 23.79 -18.17
N THR A 320 -3.29 22.63 -17.76
CA THR A 320 -2.62 21.67 -18.64
C THR A 320 -3.34 20.33 -18.60
N TYR A 321 -3.52 19.67 -19.73
CA TYR A 321 -4.20 18.39 -19.79
C TYR A 321 -3.58 17.43 -20.80
N TYR A 322 -3.79 16.13 -20.58
CA TYR A 322 -3.62 15.08 -21.58
C TYR A 322 -4.88 14.24 -21.63
N ALA A 323 -5.35 13.91 -22.82
CA ALA A 323 -6.47 12.99 -23.04
C ALA A 323 -6.07 11.96 -24.10
N VAL A 324 -6.23 10.66 -23.81
CA VAL A 324 -5.83 9.57 -24.71
C VAL A 324 -6.88 8.46 -24.72
N ASN A 325 -7.20 7.92 -25.88
CA ASN A 325 -8.05 6.72 -26.00
C ASN A 325 -7.21 5.44 -25.87
N LYS A 326 -7.88 4.29 -26.00
CA LYS A 326 -7.25 2.97 -25.92
C LYS A 326 -6.20 2.78 -27.03
N GLU A 327 -6.49 3.29 -28.23
CA GLU A 327 -5.67 3.21 -29.43
C GLU A 327 -4.38 4.05 -29.34
N GLY A 328 -4.34 5.04 -28.44
CA GLY A 328 -3.19 5.92 -28.24
C GLY A 328 -3.31 7.29 -28.92
N ASP A 329 -4.48 7.65 -29.44
CA ASP A 329 -4.75 8.97 -30.00
C ASP A 329 -4.80 10.02 -28.88
N MET A 330 -3.71 10.77 -28.74
CA MET A 330 -3.56 11.79 -27.69
C MET A 330 -4.01 13.19 -28.17
N LYS A 331 -4.81 13.85 -27.33
CA LYS A 331 -5.10 15.29 -27.39
C LYS A 331 -4.50 15.97 -26.15
N THR A 332 -3.72 17.04 -26.34
CA THR A 332 -3.10 17.80 -25.23
C THR A 332 -2.85 19.26 -25.62
N ASN A 333 -2.80 20.16 -24.64
CA ASN A 333 -2.31 21.53 -24.81
C ASN A 333 -0.86 21.72 -24.34
N VAL A 334 -0.21 20.66 -23.85
CA VAL A 334 1.18 20.70 -23.41
C VAL A 334 2.09 20.62 -24.63
N GLN A 335 2.95 21.62 -24.80
CA GLN A 335 3.86 21.75 -25.95
C GLN A 335 5.30 21.32 -25.64
N SER A 336 5.62 21.07 -24.37
CA SER A 336 6.96 20.71 -23.91
C SER A 336 6.99 19.26 -23.43
N ASP A 337 8.09 18.56 -23.72
CA ASP A 337 8.35 17.22 -23.20
C ASP A 337 8.81 17.23 -21.73
N THR A 338 8.93 18.42 -21.11
CA THR A 338 9.32 18.54 -19.70
C THR A 338 8.18 18.15 -18.75
N PRO A 339 8.44 17.28 -17.76
CA PRO A 339 7.46 16.93 -16.73
C PRO A 339 6.96 18.13 -15.94
N ASN A 340 5.67 18.15 -15.62
CA ASN A 340 5.05 19.15 -14.76
C ASN A 340 5.07 18.66 -13.29
N ALA A 341 5.82 19.34 -12.41
CA ALA A 341 5.80 19.04 -10.98
C ALA A 341 4.45 19.43 -10.37
N VAL A 342 3.82 18.49 -9.66
CA VAL A 342 2.49 18.68 -9.04
C VAL A 342 2.50 18.55 -7.53
N THR A 343 3.55 17.99 -6.93
CA THR A 343 3.76 17.99 -5.48
C THR A 343 5.22 18.29 -5.19
N TRP A 344 5.48 19.24 -4.29
CA TRP A 344 6.83 19.60 -3.87
C TRP A 344 6.86 20.05 -2.41
N GLY A 345 8.06 20.09 -1.83
CA GLY A 345 8.30 20.53 -0.47
C GLY A 345 9.57 21.35 -0.35
N VAL A 346 9.51 22.35 0.53
CA VAL A 346 10.61 23.24 0.90
C VAL A 346 10.92 23.02 2.37
N PHE A 347 12.16 22.69 2.68
CA PHE A 347 12.54 22.26 4.03
C PHE A 347 13.84 22.93 4.47
N PRO A 348 14.03 23.17 5.77
CA PRO A 348 15.26 23.80 6.27
C PRO A 348 16.51 22.99 5.92
N GLY A 349 17.52 23.65 5.37
CA GLY A 349 18.85 23.06 5.14
C GLY A 349 18.96 22.09 3.97
N GLN A 350 17.96 22.02 3.07
CA GLN A 350 18.01 21.19 1.87
C GLN A 350 17.40 21.88 0.64
N GLU A 351 17.73 21.38 -0.55
CA GLU A 351 17.11 21.80 -1.81
C GLU A 351 15.63 21.41 -1.87
N ILE A 352 14.91 21.97 -2.85
CA ILE A 352 13.50 21.64 -3.09
C ILE A 352 13.37 20.18 -3.49
N VAL A 353 12.43 19.48 -2.85
CA VAL A 353 12.10 18.09 -3.18
C VAL A 353 10.78 18.08 -3.95
N GLN A 354 10.73 17.47 -5.13
CA GLN A 354 9.54 17.43 -5.99
C GLN A 354 9.16 15.98 -6.36
N PRO A 355 8.54 15.23 -5.44
CA PRO A 355 8.43 13.78 -5.56
C PRO A 355 7.32 13.29 -6.48
N THR A 356 6.52 14.19 -7.06
CA THR A 356 5.38 13.82 -7.90
C THR A 356 5.27 14.74 -9.11
N VAL A 357 5.21 14.11 -10.29
CA VAL A 357 5.12 14.79 -11.58
C VAL A 357 3.97 14.25 -12.43
N VAL A 358 3.62 15.01 -13.46
CA VAL A 358 2.77 14.60 -14.58
C VAL A 358 3.58 14.77 -15.86
N ASP A 359 3.69 13.72 -16.67
CA ASP A 359 4.36 13.75 -17.97
C ASP A 359 3.63 12.89 -19.00
N GLY A 360 3.77 13.25 -20.28
CA GLY A 360 3.04 12.61 -21.37
C GLY A 360 3.48 11.17 -21.67
N THR A 361 4.78 10.87 -21.57
CA THR A 361 5.33 9.54 -21.88
C THR A 361 4.85 8.49 -20.88
N SER A 362 4.95 8.81 -19.58
CA SER A 362 4.46 7.92 -18.53
C SER A 362 2.94 7.80 -18.55
N PHE A 363 2.23 8.84 -19.00
CA PHE A 363 0.77 8.77 -19.19
C PHE A 363 0.39 7.80 -20.31
N ILE A 364 1.14 7.77 -21.42
CA ILE A 364 0.97 6.76 -22.47
C ILE A 364 1.25 5.36 -21.94
N ALA A 365 2.31 5.17 -21.15
CA ALA A 365 2.59 3.86 -20.57
C ALA A 365 1.51 3.43 -19.57
N TRP A 366 0.95 4.36 -18.81
CA TRP A 366 -0.13 4.11 -17.86
C TRP A 366 -1.45 3.74 -18.53
N LYS A 367 -1.81 4.36 -19.67
CA LYS A 367 -3.12 4.14 -20.30
C LYS A 367 -3.41 2.67 -20.58
N ASP A 368 -2.40 1.87 -20.94
CA ASP A 368 -2.58 0.46 -21.25
C ASP A 368 -3.08 -0.32 -20.02
N GLU A 369 -2.51 -0.04 -18.85
CA GLU A 369 -2.98 -0.63 -17.60
C GLU A 369 -4.37 -0.10 -17.20
N ALA A 370 -4.58 1.21 -17.36
CA ALA A 370 -5.84 1.85 -17.03
C ALA A 370 -7.02 1.28 -17.85
N PHE A 371 -6.83 1.04 -19.14
CA PHE A 371 -7.83 0.44 -20.02
C PHE A 371 -7.95 -1.08 -19.85
N GLU A 372 -6.86 -1.81 -19.58
CA GLU A 372 -6.96 -3.25 -19.28
C GLU A 372 -7.78 -3.51 -18.01
N LEU A 373 -7.76 -2.60 -17.02
CA LEU A 373 -8.63 -2.71 -15.83
C LEU A 373 -10.14 -2.67 -16.16
N TRP A 374 -10.55 -1.95 -17.21
CA TRP A 374 -11.93 -2.05 -17.72
C TRP A 374 -12.21 -3.44 -18.26
N MET A 375 -11.28 -4.02 -19.02
CA MET A 375 -11.43 -5.37 -19.57
C MET A 375 -11.50 -6.44 -18.48
N GLN A 376 -10.68 -6.31 -17.42
CA GLN A 376 -10.75 -7.18 -16.25
C GLN A 376 -12.11 -7.06 -15.54
N TRP A 377 -12.66 -5.84 -15.43
CA TRP A 377 -14.01 -5.65 -14.89
C TRP A 377 -15.08 -6.29 -15.78
N ALA A 378 -14.98 -6.16 -17.10
CA ALA A 378 -15.93 -6.77 -18.04
C ALA A 378 -15.96 -8.31 -17.91
N ARG A 379 -14.80 -8.93 -17.65
CA ARG A 379 -14.62 -10.39 -17.46
C ARG A 379 -15.23 -10.93 -16.17
N VAL A 380 -15.63 -10.07 -15.23
CA VAL A 380 -16.38 -10.48 -14.03
C VAL A 380 -17.75 -11.05 -14.39
N TYR A 381 -18.33 -10.58 -15.49
CA TYR A 381 -19.68 -10.95 -15.92
C TYR A 381 -19.68 -11.92 -17.10
N PRO A 382 -20.78 -12.66 -17.35
CA PRO A 382 -20.91 -13.51 -18.53
C PRO A 382 -20.77 -12.70 -19.82
N ALA A 383 -20.04 -13.23 -20.81
CA ALA A 383 -19.65 -12.51 -22.02
C ALA A 383 -20.81 -11.88 -22.82
N SER A 384 -22.01 -12.47 -22.79
CA SER A 384 -23.19 -11.98 -23.49
C SER A 384 -24.04 -10.99 -22.68
N SER A 385 -23.66 -10.72 -21.42
CA SER A 385 -24.44 -9.91 -20.49
C SER A 385 -24.49 -8.42 -20.91
N PRO A 386 -25.56 -7.68 -20.57
CA PRO A 386 -25.60 -6.23 -20.75
C PRO A 386 -24.43 -5.52 -20.06
N SER A 387 -23.99 -6.00 -18.90
CA SER A 387 -22.87 -5.42 -18.15
C SER A 387 -21.54 -5.53 -18.87
N THR A 388 -21.20 -6.71 -19.41
CA THR A 388 -19.99 -6.89 -20.22
C THR A 388 -20.00 -5.94 -21.42
N LYS A 389 -21.12 -5.88 -22.16
CA LYS A 389 -21.24 -5.02 -23.34
C LYS A 389 -21.06 -3.55 -23.01
N LEU A 390 -21.74 -3.06 -21.96
CA LEU A 390 -21.63 -1.67 -21.51
C LEU A 390 -20.18 -1.30 -21.15
N ILE A 391 -19.54 -2.12 -20.33
CA ILE A 391 -18.19 -1.86 -19.82
C ILE A 391 -17.17 -1.88 -20.96
N GLN A 392 -17.36 -2.80 -21.91
CA GLN A 392 -16.50 -2.91 -23.08
C GLN A 392 -16.70 -1.72 -24.04
N GLU A 393 -17.94 -1.29 -24.27
CA GLU A 393 -18.25 -0.08 -25.05
C GLU A 393 -17.61 1.18 -24.44
N ILE A 394 -17.66 1.33 -23.10
CA ILE A 394 -16.96 2.41 -22.40
C ILE A 394 -15.46 2.30 -22.64
N SER A 395 -14.85 1.13 -22.42
CA SER A 395 -13.41 0.92 -22.62
C SER A 395 -12.96 1.21 -24.05
N ASP A 396 -13.77 0.87 -25.05
CA ASP A 396 -13.38 0.92 -26.46
C ASP A 396 -13.61 2.32 -27.07
N SER A 397 -14.43 3.17 -26.44
CA SER A 397 -14.79 4.47 -27.02
C SER A 397 -14.41 5.69 -26.16
N TRP A 398 -14.19 5.54 -24.86
CA TRP A 398 -13.91 6.67 -23.97
C TRP A 398 -12.43 7.05 -23.96
N PHE A 399 -12.17 8.27 -23.51
CA PHE A 399 -10.82 8.78 -23.30
C PHE A 399 -10.46 8.76 -21.82
N LEU A 400 -9.23 8.39 -21.51
CA LEU A 400 -8.60 8.68 -20.22
C LEU A 400 -8.03 10.10 -20.28
N MET A 401 -8.38 10.94 -19.32
CA MET A 401 -7.97 12.33 -19.28
C MET A 401 -7.39 12.68 -17.92
N ASN A 402 -6.25 13.38 -17.90
CA ASN A 402 -5.75 14.06 -16.71
C ASN A 402 -5.72 15.58 -16.92
N VAL A 403 -6.03 16.32 -15.86
CA VAL A 403 -6.04 17.79 -15.82
C VAL A 403 -5.27 18.26 -14.60
N VAL A 404 -4.38 19.23 -14.80
CA VAL A 404 -3.65 19.95 -13.75
C VAL A 404 -4.00 21.42 -13.84
N HIS A 405 -4.39 22.01 -12.71
CA HIS A 405 -4.52 23.46 -12.58
C HIS A 405 -3.22 24.04 -11.97
N ASN A 406 -2.49 24.83 -12.73
CA ASN A 406 -1.13 25.27 -12.38
C ASN A 406 -1.08 26.40 -11.35
N ASN A 407 -2.17 27.14 -11.15
CA ASN A 407 -2.30 28.08 -10.06
C ASN A 407 -2.75 27.34 -8.79
N TYR A 408 -1.77 26.81 -8.05
CA TYR A 408 -1.97 26.05 -6.81
C TYR A 408 -2.55 26.89 -5.65
N ARG A 409 -2.63 28.22 -5.80
CA ARG A 409 -3.21 29.11 -4.78
C ARG A 409 -4.73 29.19 -4.89
N ASP A 410 -5.28 28.76 -6.02
CA ASP A 410 -6.71 28.67 -6.24
C ASP A 410 -7.17 27.21 -6.11
N ALA A 411 -7.76 26.88 -4.96
CA ALA A 411 -8.24 25.53 -4.68
C ALA A 411 -9.56 25.19 -5.38
N GLY A 412 -10.29 26.19 -5.88
CA GLY A 412 -11.61 26.06 -6.49
C GLY A 412 -11.56 25.87 -8.00
N ALA A 413 -10.61 26.52 -8.67
CA ALA A 413 -10.62 26.66 -10.14
C ALA A 413 -10.67 25.34 -10.93
N ILE A 414 -10.02 24.26 -10.46
CA ILE A 414 -10.08 22.97 -11.16
C ILE A 414 -11.50 22.37 -11.20
N TRP A 415 -12.39 22.77 -10.31
CA TRP A 415 -13.74 22.23 -10.20
C TRP A 415 -14.73 22.96 -11.11
N GLU A 416 -14.50 24.24 -11.36
CA GLU A 416 -15.36 25.10 -12.20
C GLU A 416 -15.44 24.61 -13.66
N ILE A 417 -14.44 23.85 -14.12
CA ILE A 417 -14.44 23.28 -15.48
C ILE A 417 -15.57 22.28 -15.70
N PHE A 418 -16.11 21.69 -14.62
CA PHE A 418 -17.15 20.68 -14.65
C PHE A 418 -18.57 21.26 -14.52
N ASP A 419 -18.73 22.58 -14.39
CA ASP A 419 -20.04 23.21 -14.16
C ASP A 419 -20.95 23.36 -15.39
#